data_AF-A0AAD2B2Q5-F1
#
_entry.id   AF-A0AAD2B2Q5-F1
#
_cell.length_a   1.000
_cell.length_b   1.000
_cell.length_c   1.000
_cell.angle_alpha   90.00
_cell.angle_beta   90.00
_cell.angle_gamma   90.00
#
_symmetry.space_group_name_H-M   'P 1'
#
loop_
_entity.id
_entity.type
_entity.pdbx_description
1 polymer ?
#
loop_
_entity_poly.entity_id
_entity_poly.type
_entity_poly.pdbx_seq_one_letter_code
_entity_poly.pdbx_strand_id
1 'polypeptide(L)'
;MQARRHVKAILWFFLYGALCATAAAQNDRTISDPIELSKLLHSIPAYRSDLASRFTAGGMTVKSVWINRLTRDDVAEDPQRYALGDIELHFFTDKPDVRDCRILGSPVILKRGRRYIAQDRTGGWLLTGKCDF
;
A
#
# COMPACT_ATOMS: atom_id res chain seq x y z
N MET A 1 57.58 47.31 10.85
CA MET A 1 57.72 45.99 11.51
C MET A 1 56.35 45.32 11.46
N GLN A 2 55.92 44.60 10.42
CA GLN A 2 56.42 43.38 9.78
C GLN A 2 56.43 42.15 10.70
N ALA A 3 55.41 41.31 10.47
CA ALA A 3 55.33 39.84 10.58
C ALA A 3 55.45 39.15 11.96
N ARG A 4 54.45 38.32 12.28
CA ARG A 4 54.62 36.87 12.46
C ARG A 4 53.29 36.10 12.33
N ARG A 5 53.34 35.09 11.47
CA ARG A 5 52.34 34.05 11.20
C ARG A 5 52.25 33.08 12.39
N HIS A 6 51.16 32.31 12.45
CA HIS A 6 51.09 30.83 12.64
C HIS A 6 49.68 30.46 13.13
N VAL A 7 48.80 30.04 12.23
CA VAL A 7 48.41 28.62 12.03
C VAL A 7 47.91 27.97 13.32
N LYS A 8 46.59 27.87 13.48
CA LYS A 8 45.94 26.69 14.06
C LYS A 8 44.65 26.44 13.28
N ALA A 9 44.83 25.67 12.23
CA ALA A 9 43.76 25.02 11.50
C ALA A 9 43.23 23.84 12.32
N ILE A 10 41.98 23.46 12.03
CA ILE A 10 41.43 22.11 12.18
C ILE A 10 41.13 21.69 13.62
N LEU A 11 39.88 21.90 14.04
CA LEU A 11 39.19 21.00 14.97
C LEU A 11 37.67 21.13 14.82
N TRP A 12 37.18 20.86 13.61
CA TRP A 12 35.76 20.56 13.34
C TRP A 12 35.66 19.08 12.95
N PHE A 13 36.19 18.21 13.83
CA PHE A 13 36.13 16.77 13.65
C PHE A 13 35.01 16.19 14.51
N PHE A 14 34.04 15.61 13.82
CA PHE A 14 33.16 14.53 14.26
C PHE A 14 32.09 14.81 15.33
N LEU A 15 31.03 15.51 14.93
CA LEU A 15 29.67 15.24 15.42
C LEU A 15 28.70 15.07 14.24
N TYR A 16 29.11 14.19 13.32
CA TYR A 16 28.25 13.62 12.27
C TYR A 16 28.21 12.10 12.43
N GLY A 17 28.07 11.63 13.67
CA GLY A 17 27.66 10.27 13.98
C GLY A 17 26.22 10.13 13.57
N ALA A 18 26.03 9.92 12.26
CA ALA A 18 24.76 9.74 11.60
C ALA A 18 23.90 8.79 12.42
N LEU A 19 22.73 9.31 12.81
CA LEU A 19 21.54 8.52 13.06
C LEU A 19 21.26 7.70 11.79
N CYS A 20 21.97 6.60 11.61
CA CYS A 20 21.45 5.44 10.91
C CYS A 20 20.43 4.80 11.83
N ALA A 21 19.35 5.55 12.10
CA ALA A 21 18.09 4.96 12.47
C ALA A 21 17.76 4.04 11.30
N THR A 22 18.01 2.76 11.48
CA THR A 22 17.46 1.70 10.66
C THR A 22 15.95 1.91 10.70
N ALA A 23 15.44 2.66 9.72
CA ALA A 23 14.05 2.63 9.35
C ALA A 23 13.83 1.19 8.90
N ALA A 24 13.52 0.31 9.85
CA ALA A 24 12.97 -0.99 9.56
C ALA A 24 11.74 -0.70 8.72
N ALA A 25 11.88 -0.87 7.40
CA ALA A 25 10.76 -0.94 6.49
C ALA A 25 9.78 -1.88 7.16
N GLN A 26 8.61 -1.36 7.53
CA GLN A 26 7.61 -2.18 8.18
C GLN A 26 7.12 -3.15 7.09
N ASN A 27 7.79 -4.30 7.07
CA ASN A 27 7.66 -5.37 6.11
C ASN A 27 6.22 -5.84 6.11
N ASP A 28 5.72 -6.12 4.92
CA ASP A 28 4.63 -7.00 4.59
C ASP A 28 3.89 -7.60 5.77
N ARG A 29 2.61 -7.27 5.89
CA ARG A 29 1.74 -7.80 6.92
C ARG A 29 0.53 -8.47 6.31
N THR A 30 0.21 -9.66 6.79
CA THR A 30 -1.08 -10.30 6.54
C THR A 30 -2.00 -10.05 7.72
N ILE A 31 -3.20 -9.56 7.44
CA ILE A 31 -4.29 -9.42 8.41
C ILE A 31 -5.27 -10.56 8.17
N SER A 32 -5.49 -11.37 9.19
CA SER A 32 -6.50 -12.45 9.20
C SER A 32 -7.43 -12.37 10.41
N ASP A 33 -7.17 -11.47 11.36
CA ASP A 33 -8.05 -11.25 12.50
C ASP A 33 -9.38 -10.64 12.04
N PRO A 34 -10.54 -11.22 12.40
CA PRO A 34 -11.83 -10.75 11.91
C PRO A 34 -12.17 -9.30 12.27
N ILE A 35 -11.72 -8.82 13.44
CA ILE A 35 -12.00 -7.46 13.91
C ILE A 35 -11.14 -6.47 13.13
N GLU A 36 -9.84 -6.74 12.97
CA GLU A 36 -8.94 -5.93 12.16
C GLU A 36 -9.35 -5.92 10.69
N LEU A 37 -9.73 -7.07 10.13
CA LEU A 37 -10.26 -7.18 8.78
C LEU A 37 -11.51 -6.32 8.60
N SER A 38 -12.49 -6.45 9.49
CA SER A 38 -13.72 -5.66 9.44
C SER A 38 -13.42 -4.16 9.49
N LYS A 39 -12.56 -3.72 10.41
CA LYS A 39 -12.13 -2.32 10.49
C LYS A 39 -11.47 -1.84 9.19
N LEU A 40 -10.55 -2.62 8.63
CA LEU A 40 -9.89 -2.28 7.37
C LEU A 40 -10.91 -2.15 6.23
N LEU A 41 -11.78 -3.14 6.05
CA LEU A 41 -12.75 -3.19 4.95
C LEU A 41 -13.77 -2.06 5.03
N HIS A 42 -14.27 -1.72 6.22
CA HIS A 42 -15.17 -0.57 6.41
C HIS A 42 -14.45 0.78 6.27
N SER A 43 -13.12 0.83 6.44
CA SER A 43 -12.35 2.08 6.31
C SER A 43 -12.09 2.50 4.86
N ILE A 44 -12.25 1.59 3.89
CA ILE A 44 -11.94 1.84 2.48
C ILE A 44 -13.24 2.18 1.74
N PRO A 45 -13.38 3.41 1.21
CA PRO A 45 -14.53 3.79 0.41
C PRO A 45 -14.59 2.98 -0.89
N ALA A 46 -15.79 2.61 -1.29
CA ALA A 46 -16.06 1.82 -2.50
C ALA A 46 -17.33 2.34 -3.20
N TYR A 47 -17.77 1.69 -4.26
CA TYR A 47 -18.92 2.17 -5.04
C TYR A 47 -20.20 2.24 -4.20
N ARG A 48 -20.70 3.46 -3.96
CA ARG A 48 -21.92 3.75 -3.16
C ARG A 48 -21.88 3.25 -1.70
N SER A 49 -20.74 2.80 -1.17
CA SER A 49 -20.59 2.28 0.20
C SER A 49 -19.10 2.17 0.61
N ASP A 50 -18.77 1.24 1.51
CA ASP A 50 -17.42 0.75 1.80
C ASP A 50 -17.11 -0.60 1.13
N LEU A 51 -15.86 -1.06 1.20
CA LEU A 51 -15.45 -2.36 0.64
C LEU A 51 -16.16 -3.54 1.30
N ALA A 52 -16.35 -3.54 2.61
CA ALA A 52 -17.02 -4.64 3.31
C ALA A 52 -18.40 -4.92 2.70
N SER A 53 -19.21 -3.86 2.54
CA SER A 53 -20.53 -3.91 1.94
C SER A 53 -20.49 -4.41 0.50
N ARG A 54 -19.47 -4.01 -0.28
CA ARG A 54 -19.30 -4.44 -1.68
C ARG A 54 -18.89 -5.89 -1.81
N PHE A 55 -18.02 -6.38 -0.93
CA PHE A 55 -17.69 -7.81 -0.89
C PHE A 55 -18.93 -8.65 -0.59
N THR A 56 -19.69 -8.28 0.44
CA THR A 56 -20.95 -8.97 0.78
C THR A 56 -21.97 -8.92 -0.36
N ALA A 57 -22.13 -7.76 -1.03
CA ALA A 57 -23.01 -7.65 -2.19
C ALA A 57 -22.59 -8.51 -3.38
N GLY A 58 -21.30 -8.86 -3.47
CA GLY A 58 -20.75 -9.77 -4.47
C GLY A 58 -20.72 -11.24 -4.04
N GLY A 59 -21.34 -11.57 -2.91
CA GLY A 59 -21.31 -12.93 -2.34
C GLY A 59 -19.92 -13.38 -1.90
N MET A 60 -18.99 -12.44 -1.67
CA MET A 60 -17.60 -12.73 -1.29
C MET A 60 -17.38 -12.51 0.22
N THR A 61 -16.65 -13.44 0.83
CA THR A 61 -16.10 -13.33 2.17
C THR A 61 -14.59 -13.16 2.11
N VAL A 62 -14.09 -12.03 2.58
CA VAL A 62 -12.64 -11.81 2.74
C VAL A 62 -12.13 -12.67 3.90
N LYS A 63 -11.13 -13.51 3.64
CA LYS A 63 -10.48 -14.39 4.63
C LYS A 63 -9.21 -13.76 5.20
N SER A 64 -8.47 -13.04 4.38
CA SER A 64 -7.28 -12.31 4.79
C SER A 64 -6.96 -11.19 3.81
N VAL A 65 -6.12 -10.26 4.25
CA VAL A 65 -5.55 -9.21 3.39
C VAL A 65 -4.04 -9.19 3.58
N TRP A 66 -3.29 -9.34 2.49
CA TRP A 66 -1.87 -9.08 2.49
C TRP A 66 -1.62 -7.62 2.11
N ILE A 67 -0.87 -6.92 2.96
CA ILE A 67 -0.55 -5.50 2.84
C ILE A 67 0.95 -5.41 2.59
N ASN A 68 1.33 -5.00 1.39
CA ASN A 68 2.72 -4.77 0.99
C ASN A 68 2.96 -3.26 0.82
N ARG A 69 4.00 -2.72 1.46
CA ARG A 69 4.43 -1.34 1.21
C ARG A 69 5.54 -1.38 0.16
N LEU A 70 5.25 -0.84 -1.02
CA LEU A 70 6.17 -0.93 -2.15
C LEU A 70 7.50 -0.23 -1.87
N THR A 71 8.56 -0.95 -2.19
CA THR A 71 9.96 -0.52 -2.06
C THR A 71 10.41 0.25 -3.30
N ARG A 72 11.66 0.72 -3.29
CA ARG A 72 12.26 1.35 -4.48
C ARG A 72 12.46 0.35 -5.61
N ASP A 73 12.74 -0.90 -5.29
CA ASP A 73 13.00 -1.93 -6.29
C ASP A 73 11.70 -2.33 -6.98
N ASP A 74 10.60 -2.49 -6.24
CA ASP A 74 9.27 -2.75 -6.81
C ASP A 74 8.85 -1.65 -7.81
N VAL A 75 9.13 -0.38 -7.46
CA VAL A 75 8.83 0.77 -8.35
C VAL A 75 9.78 0.80 -9.54
N ALA A 76 11.02 0.35 -9.41
CA ALA A 76 11.97 0.28 -10.51
C ALA A 76 11.59 -0.81 -11.53
N GLU A 77 10.97 -1.90 -11.06
CA GLU A 77 10.47 -2.97 -11.92
C GLU A 77 9.27 -2.53 -12.78
N ASP A 78 8.31 -1.79 -12.21
CA ASP A 78 7.16 -1.24 -12.95
C ASP A 78 6.84 0.21 -12.54
N PRO A 79 7.61 1.18 -13.06
CA PRO A 79 7.45 2.60 -12.71
C PRO A 79 6.19 3.24 -13.35
N GLN A 80 5.53 2.56 -14.28
CA GLN A 80 4.28 3.05 -14.86
C GLN A 80 3.09 2.73 -13.96
N ARG A 81 3.15 1.60 -13.25
CA ARG A 81 2.11 1.14 -12.33
C ARG A 81 2.29 1.69 -10.93
N TYR A 82 3.53 1.69 -10.42
CA TYR A 82 3.82 1.94 -9.00
C TYR A 82 4.52 3.27 -8.74
N ALA A 83 4.35 3.78 -7.52
CA ALA A 83 5.03 4.97 -7.02
C ALA A 83 5.50 4.75 -5.57
N LEU A 84 6.55 5.47 -5.18
CA LEU A 84 7.06 5.39 -3.81
C LEU A 84 6.01 5.82 -2.79
N GLY A 85 5.88 5.01 -1.74
CA GLY A 85 4.89 5.22 -0.68
C GLY A 85 3.52 4.62 -0.97
N ASP A 86 3.33 4.00 -2.14
CA ASP A 86 2.16 3.17 -2.41
C ASP A 86 2.12 1.97 -1.47
N ILE A 87 0.90 1.52 -1.17
CA ILE A 87 0.62 0.31 -0.40
C ILE A 87 -0.29 -0.57 -1.23
N GLU A 88 0.15 -1.78 -1.54
CA GLU A 88 -0.65 -2.77 -2.24
C GLU A 88 -1.44 -3.63 -1.24
N LEU A 89 -2.73 -3.81 -1.53
CA LEU A 89 -3.68 -4.57 -0.73
C LEU A 89 -4.19 -5.73 -1.58
N HIS A 90 -3.81 -6.94 -1.21
CA HIS A 90 -4.28 -8.18 -1.84
C HIS A 90 -5.30 -8.84 -0.95
N PHE A 91 -6.55 -8.90 -1.40
CA PHE A 91 -7.65 -9.50 -0.65
C PHE A 91 -7.79 -10.96 -1.07
N PHE A 92 -7.72 -11.88 -0.12
CA PHE A 92 -8.00 -13.29 -0.37
C PHE A 92 -9.44 -13.57 0.00
N THR A 93 -10.29 -13.88 -0.98
CA THR A 93 -11.70 -14.19 -0.76
C THR A 93 -12.02 -15.62 -1.13
N ASP A 94 -13.21 -16.08 -0.74
CA ASP A 94 -13.83 -17.25 -1.35
C ASP A 94 -14.30 -16.94 -2.79
N LYS A 95 -14.87 -17.95 -3.47
CA LYS A 95 -15.31 -17.81 -4.86
C LYS A 95 -16.46 -16.80 -4.97
N PRO A 96 -16.38 -15.80 -5.85
CA PRO A 96 -17.43 -14.80 -6.01
C PRO A 96 -18.69 -15.38 -6.66
N ASP A 97 -19.86 -14.82 -6.31
CA ASP A 97 -21.16 -15.11 -6.93
C ASP A 97 -21.77 -13.84 -7.53
N VAL A 98 -21.14 -13.31 -8.59
CA VAL A 98 -21.64 -12.12 -9.31
C VAL A 98 -22.00 -12.50 -10.73
N ARG A 99 -23.30 -12.62 -10.98
CA ARG A 99 -23.86 -13.14 -12.25
C ARG A 99 -23.56 -12.24 -13.45
N ASP A 100 -23.49 -10.93 -13.22
CA ASP A 100 -23.35 -9.92 -14.28
C ASP A 100 -21.90 -9.46 -14.51
N CYS A 101 -20.97 -9.91 -13.66
CA CYS A 101 -19.58 -9.47 -13.68
C CYS A 101 -18.66 -10.67 -13.44
N ARG A 102 -17.87 -11.07 -14.44
CA ARG A 102 -16.86 -12.13 -14.25
C ARG A 102 -15.69 -11.57 -13.43
N ILE A 103 -15.89 -11.49 -12.13
CA ILE A 103 -14.90 -11.07 -11.14
C ILE A 103 -14.15 -12.29 -10.59
N LEU A 104 -12.88 -12.10 -10.26
CA LEU A 104 -12.01 -13.07 -9.60
C LEU A 104 -12.12 -12.92 -8.07
N GLY A 105 -11.92 -14.00 -7.32
CA GLY A 105 -11.96 -14.01 -5.85
C GLY A 105 -10.70 -13.48 -5.16
N SER A 106 -9.86 -12.71 -5.85
CA SER A 106 -8.63 -12.17 -5.26
C SER A 106 -8.31 -10.78 -5.80
N PRO A 107 -9.11 -9.75 -5.45
CA PRO A 107 -8.86 -8.39 -5.92
C PRO A 107 -7.59 -7.80 -5.32
N VAL A 108 -6.95 -6.96 -6.12
CA VAL A 108 -5.79 -6.16 -5.75
C VAL A 108 -6.12 -4.67 -5.89
N ILE A 109 -5.87 -3.92 -4.81
CA ILE A 109 -6.09 -2.47 -4.75
C ILE A 109 -4.81 -1.80 -4.26
N LEU A 110 -4.39 -0.75 -4.96
CA LEU A 110 -3.27 0.09 -4.56
C LEU A 110 -3.78 1.33 -3.82
N LYS A 111 -3.25 1.59 -2.63
CA LYS A 111 -3.46 2.84 -1.90
C LYS A 111 -2.31 3.80 -2.20
N ARG A 112 -2.63 4.89 -2.89
CA ARG A 112 -1.72 6.00 -3.23
C ARG A 112 -2.15 7.27 -2.50
N GLY A 113 -1.48 7.58 -1.41
CA GLY A 113 -1.87 8.68 -0.51
C GLY A 113 -3.30 8.47 0.03
N ARG A 114 -4.25 9.30 -0.42
CA ARG A 114 -5.68 9.21 -0.06
C ARG A 114 -6.54 8.47 -1.09
N ARG A 115 -5.96 8.03 -2.21
CA ARG A 115 -6.69 7.40 -3.31
C ARG A 115 -6.51 5.89 -3.29
N TYR A 116 -7.55 5.16 -3.70
CA TYR A 116 -7.52 3.73 -3.93
C TYR A 116 -7.65 3.48 -5.43
N ILE A 117 -6.78 2.65 -5.99
CA ILE A 117 -6.64 2.42 -7.43
C ILE A 117 -6.77 0.91 -7.67
N ALA A 118 -7.75 0.51 -8.47
CA ALA A 118 -7.91 -0.87 -8.88
C ALA A 118 -6.72 -1.35 -9.72
N GLN A 119 -6.22 -2.54 -9.43
CA GLN A 119 -5.16 -3.19 -10.22
C GLN A 119 -5.71 -4.31 -11.11
N ASP A 120 -6.95 -4.73 -10.88
CA ASP A 120 -7.65 -5.74 -11.65
C ASP A 120 -9.14 -5.43 -11.79
N ARG A 121 -9.84 -6.28 -12.54
CA ARG A 121 -11.27 -6.13 -12.83
C ARG A 121 -12.15 -6.22 -11.57
N THR A 122 -11.81 -7.07 -10.61
CA THR A 122 -12.58 -7.19 -9.36
C THR A 122 -12.43 -5.93 -8.53
N GLY A 123 -11.20 -5.42 -8.37
CA GLY A 123 -10.91 -4.14 -7.74
C GLY A 123 -11.64 -3.00 -8.44
N GLY A 124 -11.71 -3.02 -9.77
CA GLY A 124 -12.47 -2.06 -10.58
C GLY A 124 -13.95 -2.07 -10.23
N TRP A 125 -14.56 -3.25 -10.19
CA TRP A 125 -15.96 -3.43 -9.81
C TRP A 125 -16.24 -3.03 -8.36
N LEU A 126 -15.33 -3.35 -7.43
CA LEU A 126 -15.46 -2.96 -6.03
C LEU A 126 -15.48 -1.43 -5.89
N LEU A 127 -14.49 -0.74 -6.48
CA LEU A 127 -14.31 0.70 -6.30
C LEU A 127 -15.26 1.55 -7.15
N THR A 128 -15.67 1.08 -8.33
CA THR A 128 -16.41 1.91 -9.30
C THR A 128 -17.79 1.36 -9.67
N GLY A 129 -18.07 0.09 -9.37
CA GLY A 129 -19.31 -0.58 -9.77
C GLY A 129 -19.34 -1.04 -11.23
N LYS A 130 -18.28 -0.78 -12.00
CA LYS A 130 -18.17 -1.16 -13.42
C LYS A 130 -17.36 -2.45 -13.60
N CYS A 131 -17.70 -3.21 -14.63
CA CYS A 131 -17.04 -4.48 -14.97
C CYS A 131 -16.01 -4.34 -16.10
N ASP A 132 -15.81 -3.11 -16.55
CA ASP A 132 -15.01 -2.79 -17.73
C ASP A 132 -13.57 -2.52 -17.27
N PHE A 133 -12.69 -3.50 -17.47
CA PHE A 133 -11.24 -3.40 -17.32
C PHE A 133 -10.57 -4.33 -18.32
#